data_AF-A0A9P6G3R2-F1
#
_entry.id   AF-A0A9P6G3R2-F1
#
_cell.length_a   1.000
_cell.length_b   1.000
_cell.length_c   1.000
_cell.angle_alpha   90.00
_cell.angle_beta   90.00
_cell.angle_gamma   90.00
#
_symmetry.space_group_name_H-M   'P 1'
#
loop_
_entity.id
_entity.type
_entity.pdbx_description
1 polymer ?
#
loop_
_entity_poly.entity_id
_entity_poly.type
_entity_poly.pdbx_seq_one_letter_code
_entity_poly.pdbx_strand_id
1 'polypeptide(L)'
;MSALEASDSEYNESLMLEQEKTSVVLVAELKKLGIEVEFRWKLLDTKIVDGGQGQEVPYTARFISSSVGWQLGGGTVKEILGLVDETDNYEDFQFETWVIRSRYLIGSDGCRSTVRRKLGIPFKRRTPPDKVYLVNCTFESDMDLSGISIIAGSNNRKMMLSPLSNGYTLPTRWENLHLGVFKPWPAAASPQIKDIMWMTAYQVNECRAERLAHQNQIFLAGDSAHVHSPSGGQGMNTGLQNAHKLAWKLGLVLHGLMPEPMLAIYDERIPMADRAIEPSSKMWQRNNDQAIRYSMNELNRAHESQPSPEHNFQVVIRALDGPFISVDKEETRLHRQMVGTRAFHILVFTSNTLSAQSSSPDNDFAKTLVTTVDTYLAEWRARWHYKTPLLDLTHDKDLFKLYIIAAGSLEVDASRLSDLPQKRRGDG
;
A
#
# COMPACT_ATOMS: atom_id res chain seq x y z
N MET A 1 23.87 9.03 20.66
CA MET A 1 22.72 8.74 19.79
C MET A 1 23.29 8.29 18.46
N SER A 2 23.29 6.99 18.25
CA SER A 2 24.11 6.27 17.27
C SER A 2 23.35 6.02 15.96
N ALA A 3 24.03 6.26 14.84
CA ALA A 3 23.82 5.66 13.51
C ALA A 3 22.37 5.32 13.11
N LEU A 4 21.61 6.35 12.72
CA LEU A 4 20.34 6.24 12.00
C LEU A 4 20.40 7.15 10.76
N GLU A 5 21.35 6.90 9.85
CA GLU A 5 21.39 7.56 8.53
C GLU A 5 21.80 6.58 7.41
N ALA A 6 21.25 5.36 7.43
CA ALA A 6 21.02 4.61 6.19
C ALA A 6 19.51 4.62 5.99
N SER A 7 19.01 5.21 4.89
CA SER A 7 17.57 5.27 4.64
C SER A 7 17.01 3.84 4.56
N ASP A 8 16.04 3.50 5.42
CA ASP A 8 15.39 2.18 5.53
C ASP A 8 14.60 1.76 4.27
N SER A 9 14.63 2.57 3.21
CA SER A 9 13.96 2.39 1.93
C SER A 9 14.73 3.14 0.83
N GLU A 10 14.74 2.56 -0.37
CA GLU A 10 15.16 3.23 -1.61
C GLU A 10 14.36 4.51 -1.88
N TYR A 11 13.07 4.48 -1.56
CA TYR A 11 12.16 5.62 -1.63
C TYR A 11 11.84 6.06 -0.20
N ASN A 12 12.53 7.08 0.28
CA ASN A 12 12.39 7.63 1.64
C ASN A 12 11.48 8.87 1.70
N GLU A 13 11.01 9.36 0.55
CA GLU A 13 10.10 10.49 0.44
C GLU A 13 8.72 10.05 -0.07
N SER A 14 7.69 10.74 0.40
CA SER A 14 6.32 10.52 -0.10
C SER A 14 6.11 11.33 -1.37
N LEU A 15 5.79 10.64 -2.47
CA LEU A 15 5.39 11.29 -3.72
C LEU A 15 3.89 11.51 -3.74
N MET A 16 3.46 12.70 -4.16
CA MET A 16 2.08 13.02 -4.45
C MET A 16 1.88 13.11 -5.96
N LEU A 17 0.85 12.44 -6.46
CA LEU A 17 0.51 12.37 -7.89
C LEU A 17 -1.00 12.23 -8.04
N GLU A 18 -1.54 12.65 -9.18
CA GLU A 18 -2.93 12.39 -9.53
C GLU A 18 -3.19 10.89 -9.59
N GLN A 19 -4.24 10.42 -8.91
CA GLN A 19 -4.61 9.01 -8.86
C GLN A 19 -4.83 8.39 -10.26
N GLU A 20 -5.27 9.20 -11.24
CA GLU A 20 -5.39 8.78 -12.64
C GLU A 20 -4.05 8.30 -13.20
N LYS A 21 -2.95 9.00 -12.94
CA LYS A 21 -1.63 8.61 -13.45
C LYS A 21 -1.15 7.31 -12.83
N THR A 22 -1.38 7.11 -11.53
CA THR A 22 -1.12 5.82 -10.87
C THR A 22 -1.92 4.71 -11.55
N SER A 23 -3.18 4.96 -11.88
CA SER A 23 -4.05 3.99 -12.56
C SER A 23 -3.55 3.65 -13.97
N VAL A 24 -3.13 4.66 -14.74
CA VAL A 24 -2.54 4.47 -16.08
C VAL A 24 -1.29 3.58 -16.02
N VAL A 25 -0.39 3.83 -15.06
CA VAL A 25 0.80 3.00 -14.87
C VAL A 25 0.42 1.56 -14.53
N LEU A 26 -0.48 1.35 -13.57
CA LEU A 26 -0.89 0.01 -13.15
C LEU A 26 -1.59 -0.76 -14.28
N VAL A 27 -2.46 -0.11 -15.06
CA VAL A 27 -3.13 -0.72 -16.22
C VAL A 27 -2.13 -1.07 -17.32
N ALA A 28 -1.13 -0.20 -17.56
CA ALA A 28 -0.06 -0.50 -18.50
C ALA A 28 0.77 -1.71 -18.07
N GLU A 29 1.09 -1.83 -16.78
CA GLU A 29 1.77 -3.02 -16.24
C GLU A 29 0.91 -4.28 -16.39
N LEU A 30 -0.40 -4.24 -16.08
CA LEU A 30 -1.30 -5.37 -16.30
C LEU A 30 -1.30 -5.82 -17.77
N LYS A 31 -1.32 -4.87 -18.71
CA LYS A 31 -1.29 -5.18 -20.14
C LYS A 31 0.01 -5.89 -20.56
N LYS A 32 1.16 -5.53 -19.99
CA LYS A 32 2.43 -6.24 -20.21
C LYS A 32 2.37 -7.70 -19.74
N LEU A 33 1.51 -7.99 -18.75
CA LEU A 33 1.24 -9.34 -18.26
C LEU A 33 0.17 -10.09 -19.07
N GLY A 34 -0.34 -9.51 -20.16
CA GLY A 34 -1.45 -10.07 -20.93
C GLY A 34 -2.80 -10.01 -20.21
N ILE A 35 -2.94 -9.15 -19.20
CA ILE A 35 -4.17 -8.94 -18.45
C ILE A 35 -4.80 -7.62 -18.93
N GLU A 36 -6.07 -7.69 -19.31
CA GLU A 36 -6.85 -6.51 -19.70
C GLU A 36 -7.89 -6.17 -18.63
N VAL A 37 -8.17 -4.87 -18.48
CA VAL A 37 -9.28 -4.39 -17.65
C VAL A 37 -10.50 -4.21 -18.53
N GLU A 38 -11.52 -5.02 -18.29
CA GLU A 38 -12.82 -4.85 -18.94
C GLU A 38 -13.61 -3.75 -18.23
N PHE A 39 -13.89 -2.66 -18.95
CA PHE A 39 -14.66 -1.53 -18.44
C PHE A 39 -16.15 -1.70 -18.73
N ARG A 40 -16.97 -0.86 -18.06
CA ARG A 40 -18.43 -0.74 -18.26
C ARG A 40 -19.27 -1.92 -17.80
N TRP A 41 -18.69 -2.83 -17.04
CA TRP A 41 -19.43 -3.85 -16.30
C TRP A 41 -19.81 -3.37 -14.91
N LYS A 42 -21.07 -3.59 -14.53
CA LYS A 42 -21.58 -3.38 -13.18
C LYS A 42 -21.93 -4.72 -12.55
N LEU A 43 -21.40 -4.97 -11.35
CA LEU A 43 -21.83 -6.12 -10.54
C LEU A 43 -23.23 -5.85 -9.97
N LEU A 44 -24.17 -6.74 -10.27
CA LEU A 44 -25.55 -6.71 -9.78
C LEU A 44 -25.72 -7.61 -8.55
N ASP A 45 -25.12 -8.79 -8.58
CA ASP A 45 -25.25 -9.77 -7.50
C ASP A 45 -24.08 -10.75 -7.43
N THR A 46 -23.87 -11.35 -6.27
CA THR A 46 -22.88 -12.42 -6.10
C THR A 46 -23.30 -13.39 -5.01
N LYS A 47 -22.98 -14.68 -5.21
CA LYS A 47 -23.17 -15.73 -4.22
C LYS A 47 -22.12 -16.83 -4.39
N ILE A 48 -21.86 -17.54 -3.30
CA ILE A 48 -21.15 -18.81 -3.36
C ILE A 48 -22.17 -19.89 -3.69
N VAL A 49 -21.83 -20.73 -4.66
CA VAL A 49 -22.60 -21.91 -5.04
C VAL A 49 -21.81 -23.12 -4.60
N ASP A 50 -22.40 -23.88 -3.67
CA ASP A 50 -21.84 -25.15 -3.24
C ASP A 50 -21.83 -26.14 -4.40
N GLY A 51 -20.77 -26.93 -4.48
CA GLY A 51 -20.72 -28.08 -5.38
C GLY A 51 -21.84 -29.06 -5.04
N GLY A 52 -22.64 -29.45 -6.04
CA GLY A 52 -23.65 -30.49 -5.85
C GLY A 52 -23.03 -31.84 -5.43
N GLN A 53 -23.87 -32.81 -5.04
CA GLN A 53 -23.43 -34.18 -4.75
C GLN A 53 -22.89 -34.85 -6.02
N GLY A 54 -21.59 -34.64 -6.30
CA GLY A 54 -20.92 -35.14 -7.49
C GLY A 54 -19.87 -34.17 -8.05
N GLN A 55 -18.74 -34.03 -7.36
CA GLN A 55 -17.45 -33.50 -7.86
C GLN A 55 -17.33 -32.03 -8.33
N GLU A 56 -18.37 -31.20 -8.33
CA GLU A 56 -18.13 -29.76 -8.58
C GLU A 56 -17.47 -29.12 -7.36
N VAL A 57 -16.35 -28.42 -7.57
CA VAL A 57 -15.72 -27.60 -6.52
C VAL A 57 -16.60 -26.36 -6.32
N PRO A 58 -16.84 -25.89 -5.07
CA PRO A 58 -17.56 -24.64 -4.83
C PRO A 58 -17.00 -23.50 -5.68
N TYR A 59 -17.91 -22.66 -6.18
CA TYR A 59 -17.54 -21.51 -7.00
C TYR A 59 -18.34 -20.27 -6.64
N THR A 60 -17.77 -19.11 -6.91
CA THR A 60 -18.47 -17.83 -6.83
C THR A 60 -19.17 -17.53 -8.15
N ALA A 61 -20.49 -17.36 -8.10
CA ALA A 61 -21.30 -16.86 -9.21
C ALA A 61 -21.45 -15.34 -9.11
N ARG A 62 -21.29 -14.65 -10.23
CA ARG A 62 -21.44 -13.19 -10.35
C ARG A 62 -22.42 -12.87 -11.44
N PHE A 63 -23.37 -12.00 -11.13
CA PHE A 63 -24.34 -11.47 -12.08
C PHE A 63 -23.89 -10.05 -12.40
N ILE A 64 -23.54 -9.81 -13.66
CA ILE A 64 -23.04 -8.51 -14.12
C ILE A 64 -23.91 -8.00 -15.27
N SER A 65 -23.91 -6.69 -15.47
CA SER A 65 -24.55 -6.05 -16.62
C SER A 65 -23.67 -4.99 -17.27
N SER A 66 -23.81 -4.81 -18.59
CA SER A 66 -23.19 -3.74 -19.36
C SER A 66 -24.22 -3.09 -20.28
N SER A 67 -24.12 -1.77 -20.49
CA SER A 67 -25.01 -1.04 -21.41
C SER A 67 -24.63 -1.31 -22.86
N VAL A 68 -25.60 -1.71 -23.68
CA VAL A 68 -25.42 -1.98 -25.11
C VAL A 68 -25.54 -0.67 -25.91
N GLY A 69 -24.60 -0.42 -26.83
CA GLY A 69 -24.72 0.67 -27.83
C GLY A 69 -24.15 2.04 -27.43
N TRP A 70 -23.47 2.17 -26.29
CA TRP A 70 -22.88 3.45 -25.88
C TRP A 70 -21.48 3.68 -26.48
N GLN A 71 -21.35 4.56 -27.46
CA GLN A 71 -20.06 5.16 -27.85
C GLN A 71 -19.88 6.46 -27.07
N LEU A 72 -18.85 6.54 -26.22
CA LEU A 72 -18.40 7.85 -25.73
C LEU A 72 -17.79 8.55 -26.93
N GLY A 73 -18.48 9.58 -27.43
CA GLY A 73 -17.95 10.46 -28.45
C GLY A 73 -16.57 10.96 -28.03
N GLY A 74 -15.59 10.83 -28.92
CA GLY A 74 -14.21 11.24 -28.67
C GLY A 74 -14.13 12.69 -28.24
N GLY A 75 -13.82 12.91 -26.96
CA GLY A 75 -13.61 14.22 -26.38
C GLY A 75 -13.01 14.09 -24.99
N THR A 76 -11.95 14.85 -24.72
CA THR A 76 -11.34 14.98 -23.40
C THR A 76 -12.39 15.47 -22.41
N VAL A 77 -12.78 14.65 -21.44
CA VAL A 77 -13.77 15.04 -20.42
C VAL A 77 -13.13 16.12 -19.53
N LYS A 78 -13.51 17.38 -19.77
CA LYS A 78 -13.24 18.54 -18.90
C LYS A 78 -14.51 18.95 -18.14
N GLU A 79 -15.21 17.99 -17.54
CA GLU A 79 -16.36 18.27 -16.68
C GLU A 79 -16.09 17.92 -15.22
N ILE A 80 -16.54 18.82 -14.35
CA ILE A 80 -16.47 18.69 -12.90
C ILE A 80 -17.31 17.47 -12.50
N LEU A 81 -16.65 16.40 -12.07
CA LEU A 81 -17.31 15.25 -11.43
C LEU A 81 -17.76 15.66 -10.02
N GLY A 82 -18.83 16.47 -9.97
CA GLY A 82 -19.68 16.59 -8.80
C GLY A 82 -20.33 15.26 -8.45
N LEU A 83 -20.97 15.20 -7.28
CA LEU A 83 -21.73 14.04 -6.79
C LEU A 83 -22.46 13.34 -7.94
N VAL A 84 -22.06 12.10 -8.23
CA VAL A 84 -22.78 11.21 -9.17
C VAL A 84 -24.22 11.13 -8.67
N ASP A 85 -25.12 11.75 -9.43
CA ASP A 85 -26.54 11.83 -9.14
C ASP A 85 -27.13 10.41 -9.24
N GLU A 86 -27.92 9.99 -8.25
CA GLU A 86 -28.59 8.68 -8.25
C GLU A 86 -29.89 8.71 -9.09
N THR A 87 -30.10 9.76 -9.89
CA THR A 87 -31.31 10.03 -10.66
C THR A 87 -31.19 9.79 -12.16
N ASP A 88 -30.14 9.10 -12.63
CA ASP A 88 -30.11 8.65 -14.02
C ASP A 88 -31.31 7.72 -14.28
N ASN A 89 -32.33 8.28 -14.92
CA ASN A 89 -33.51 7.58 -15.37
C ASN A 89 -33.12 6.72 -16.58
N TYR A 90 -32.72 5.46 -16.33
CA TYR A 90 -32.28 4.51 -17.36
C TYR A 90 -33.45 3.88 -18.14
N GLU A 91 -34.50 4.63 -18.47
CA GLU A 91 -35.71 4.07 -19.09
C GLU A 91 -35.48 3.58 -20.54
N ASP A 92 -34.44 4.08 -21.23
CA ASP A 92 -34.15 3.78 -22.64
C ASP A 92 -32.88 2.92 -22.88
N PHE A 93 -32.28 2.35 -21.84
CA PHE A 93 -31.03 1.59 -21.98
C PHE A 93 -31.29 0.09 -22.16
N GLN A 94 -30.74 -0.47 -23.24
CA GLN A 94 -30.58 -1.93 -23.35
C GLN A 94 -29.34 -2.36 -22.59
N PHE A 95 -29.47 -3.40 -21.77
CA PHE A 95 -28.36 -3.99 -21.04
C PHE A 95 -28.20 -5.45 -21.45
N GLU A 96 -26.96 -5.89 -21.60
CA GLU A 96 -26.64 -7.31 -21.58
C GLU A 96 -26.34 -7.77 -20.16
N THR A 97 -26.73 -8.98 -19.80
CA THR A 97 -26.50 -9.56 -18.47
C THR A 97 -25.77 -10.89 -18.58
N TRP A 98 -24.69 -11.05 -17.83
CA TRP A 98 -23.85 -12.23 -17.87
C TRP A 98 -23.75 -12.88 -16.48
N VAL A 99 -23.61 -14.20 -16.46
CA VAL A 99 -23.27 -14.96 -15.25
C VAL A 99 -21.85 -15.47 -15.37
N ILE A 100 -20.93 -14.93 -14.57
CA ILE A 100 -19.54 -15.38 -14.55
C ILE A 100 -19.32 -16.27 -13.33
N ARG A 101 -18.78 -17.47 -13.58
CA ARG A 101 -18.30 -18.39 -12.54
C ARG A 101 -16.81 -18.21 -12.33
N SER A 102 -16.36 -18.11 -11.08
CA SER A 102 -14.94 -18.08 -10.72
C SER A 102 -14.70 -18.83 -9.41
N ARG A 103 -13.47 -19.28 -9.17
CA ARG A 103 -13.10 -19.87 -7.87
C ARG A 103 -13.08 -18.82 -6.76
N TYR A 104 -12.59 -17.63 -7.08
CA TYR A 104 -12.45 -16.52 -6.13
C TYR A 104 -13.07 -15.24 -6.70
N LEU A 105 -13.45 -14.33 -5.80
CA LEU A 105 -13.87 -12.96 -6.10
C LEU A 105 -13.19 -11.99 -5.13
N ILE A 106 -12.62 -10.92 -5.67
CA ILE A 106 -12.10 -9.80 -4.88
C ILE A 106 -13.02 -8.61 -5.11
N GLY A 107 -13.78 -8.23 -4.09
CA GLY A 107 -14.55 -6.99 -4.08
C GLY A 107 -13.63 -5.81 -3.78
N SER A 108 -13.20 -5.09 -4.81
CA SER A 108 -12.51 -3.79 -4.72
C SER A 108 -13.39 -2.66 -5.26
N ASP A 109 -14.70 -2.78 -5.06
CA ASP A 109 -15.78 -1.97 -5.64
C ASP A 109 -16.19 -0.76 -4.76
N GLY A 110 -15.23 -0.24 -4.00
CA GLY A 110 -15.36 1.05 -3.32
C GLY A 110 -16.20 1.06 -2.03
N CYS A 111 -16.38 2.27 -1.47
CA CYS A 111 -17.05 2.49 -0.19
C CYS A 111 -18.54 2.05 -0.18
N ARG A 112 -19.15 2.03 -1.37
CA ARG A 112 -20.51 1.53 -1.65
C ARG A 112 -20.48 0.12 -2.25
N SER A 113 -19.52 -0.71 -1.85
CA SER A 113 -19.37 -2.10 -2.29
C SER A 113 -20.70 -2.86 -2.37
N THR A 114 -21.04 -3.32 -3.57
CA THR A 114 -22.12 -4.27 -3.83
C THR A 114 -21.75 -5.63 -3.29
N VAL A 115 -20.50 -6.08 -3.47
CA VAL A 115 -20.03 -7.37 -2.93
C VAL A 115 -20.31 -7.47 -1.44
N ARG A 116 -19.83 -6.49 -0.66
CA ARG A 116 -20.01 -6.47 0.80
C ARG A 116 -21.48 -6.49 1.21
N ARG A 117 -22.33 -5.67 0.55
CA ARG A 117 -23.77 -5.61 0.86
C ARG A 117 -24.48 -6.92 0.57
N LYS A 118 -24.19 -7.55 -0.58
CA LYS A 118 -24.82 -8.83 -0.97
C LYS A 118 -24.43 -9.98 -0.05
N LEU A 119 -23.23 -9.94 0.51
CA LEU A 119 -22.79 -10.88 1.54
C LEU A 119 -23.32 -10.57 2.94
N GLY A 120 -24.04 -9.46 3.14
CA GLY A 120 -24.53 -9.04 4.45
C GLY A 120 -23.42 -8.73 5.45
N ILE A 121 -22.19 -8.43 5.00
CA ILE A 121 -21.07 -8.16 5.90
C ILE A 121 -21.26 -6.78 6.55
N PRO A 122 -21.31 -6.70 7.90
CA PRO A 122 -21.50 -5.44 8.58
C PRO A 122 -20.40 -4.43 8.30
N PHE A 123 -20.80 -3.17 8.17
CA PHE A 123 -19.90 -2.04 7.86
C PHE A 123 -20.29 -0.85 8.74
N LYS A 124 -19.99 -0.96 10.03
CA LYS A 124 -20.43 0.02 11.03
C LYS A 124 -19.77 1.37 10.77
N ARG A 125 -20.58 2.34 10.34
CA ARG A 125 -20.13 3.69 9.99
C ARG A 125 -20.12 4.60 11.21
N ARG A 126 -19.03 5.32 11.37
CA ARG A 126 -18.97 6.58 12.11
C ARG A 126 -18.79 7.69 11.09
N THR A 127 -19.65 8.69 11.16
CA THR A 127 -19.67 9.80 10.20
C THR A 127 -19.49 11.09 10.99
N PRO A 128 -18.29 11.69 11.01
CA PRO A 128 -18.11 13.05 11.49
C PRO A 128 -19.04 14.00 10.72
N PRO A 129 -19.55 15.08 11.34
CA PRO A 129 -20.57 15.94 10.72
C PRO A 129 -20.05 16.69 9.49
N ASP A 130 -18.76 16.99 9.45
CA ASP A 130 -18.18 17.89 8.45
C ASP A 130 -17.91 17.21 7.10
N LYS A 131 -18.25 17.92 6.01
CA LYS A 131 -17.83 17.58 4.65
C LYS A 131 -16.43 18.12 4.37
N VAL A 132 -15.67 17.37 3.58
CA VAL A 132 -14.38 17.79 3.02
C VAL A 132 -14.60 18.19 1.58
N TYR A 133 -13.98 19.28 1.18
CA TYR A 133 -13.83 19.69 -0.20
C TYR A 133 -12.39 19.41 -0.59
N LEU A 134 -12.20 18.72 -1.71
CA LEU A 134 -10.87 18.54 -2.31
C LEU A 134 -10.85 19.36 -3.58
N VAL A 135 -9.90 20.30 -3.67
CA VAL A 135 -9.78 21.23 -4.80
C VAL A 135 -8.42 21.02 -5.44
N ASN A 136 -8.40 20.68 -6.72
CA ASN A 136 -7.18 20.70 -7.52
C ASN A 136 -7.12 22.04 -8.25
N CYS A 137 -6.01 22.76 -8.08
CA CYS A 137 -5.87 24.11 -8.60
C CYS A 137 -4.43 24.43 -9.01
N THR A 138 -4.27 25.45 -9.84
CA THR A 138 -2.99 26.11 -10.07
C THR A 138 -2.84 27.27 -9.09
N PHE A 139 -1.61 27.55 -8.70
CA PHE A 139 -1.31 28.48 -7.61
C PHE A 139 -0.14 29.36 -7.99
N GLU A 140 -0.27 30.68 -7.78
CA GLU A 140 0.82 31.64 -7.93
C GLU A 140 1.26 32.09 -6.54
N SER A 141 2.56 31.95 -6.26
CA SER A 141 3.16 32.36 -4.99
C SER A 141 4.69 32.45 -5.14
N ASP A 142 5.31 33.36 -4.38
CA ASP A 142 6.77 33.46 -4.25
C ASP A 142 7.34 32.47 -3.19
N MET A 143 6.54 31.49 -2.76
CA MET A 143 6.92 30.50 -1.75
C MET A 143 7.44 29.24 -2.45
N ASP A 144 8.39 28.56 -1.81
CA ASP A 144 8.73 27.20 -2.21
C ASP A 144 7.61 26.24 -1.80
N LEU A 145 6.91 25.70 -2.80
CA LEU A 145 5.81 24.75 -2.65
C LEU A 145 6.14 23.40 -3.31
N SER A 146 7.43 23.08 -3.45
CA SER A 146 7.89 21.82 -4.06
C SER A 146 7.49 20.57 -3.28
N GLY A 147 7.24 20.69 -1.97
CA GLY A 147 6.75 19.63 -1.08
C GLY A 147 5.36 19.90 -0.53
N ILE A 148 4.89 19.03 0.37
CA ILE A 148 3.65 19.28 1.12
C ILE A 148 3.85 20.48 2.04
N SER A 149 3.12 21.55 1.78
CA SER A 149 3.26 22.83 2.48
C SER A 149 2.04 23.12 3.35
N ILE A 150 2.28 23.61 4.56
CA ILE A 150 1.25 24.12 5.47
C ILE A 150 1.48 25.60 5.65
N ILE A 151 0.55 26.40 5.13
CA ILE A 151 0.56 27.86 5.26
C ILE A 151 -0.39 28.24 6.38
N ALA A 152 0.15 28.87 7.44
CA ALA A 152 -0.65 29.40 8.53
C ALA A 152 -1.01 30.86 8.24
N GLY A 153 -2.31 31.17 8.25
CA GLY A 153 -2.80 32.54 8.26
C GLY A 153 -2.68 33.15 9.66
N SER A 154 -2.69 34.48 9.75
CA SER A 154 -2.60 35.20 11.03
C SER A 154 -3.80 34.98 11.97
N ASN A 155 -4.87 34.38 11.47
CA ASN A 155 -6.09 34.05 12.21
C ASN A 155 -6.11 32.59 12.73
N ASN A 156 -4.93 31.96 12.86
CA ASN A 156 -4.73 30.57 13.26
C ASN A 156 -5.33 29.51 12.32
N ARG A 157 -5.93 29.90 11.18
CA ARG A 157 -6.34 28.93 10.15
C ARG A 157 -5.14 28.47 9.34
N LYS A 158 -5.16 27.22 8.91
CA LYS A 158 -4.07 26.59 8.15
C LYS A 158 -4.59 26.08 6.81
N MET A 159 -3.80 26.30 5.78
CA MET A 159 -4.03 25.80 4.43
C MET A 159 -2.95 24.77 4.13
N MET A 160 -3.36 23.54 3.77
CA MET A 160 -2.44 22.51 3.32
C MET A 160 -2.48 22.43 1.80
N LEU A 161 -1.32 22.54 1.16
CA LEU A 161 -1.13 22.33 -0.26
C LEU A 161 -0.25 21.11 -0.46
N SER A 162 -0.68 20.20 -1.31
CA SER A 162 0.15 19.07 -1.74
C SER A 162 0.40 19.20 -3.25
N PRO A 163 1.65 19.15 -3.69
CA PRO A 163 1.99 19.29 -5.10
C PRO A 163 1.43 18.11 -5.90
N LEU A 164 0.92 18.42 -7.07
CA LEU A 164 0.53 17.49 -8.13
C LEU A 164 1.41 17.77 -9.35
N SER A 165 1.27 16.98 -10.42
CA SER A 165 2.12 17.15 -11.59
C SER A 165 1.87 18.43 -12.38
N ASN A 166 0.66 18.99 -12.28
CA ASN A 166 0.22 20.19 -13.00
C ASN A 166 -0.41 21.25 -12.09
N GLY A 167 -0.14 21.20 -10.78
CA GLY A 167 -0.70 22.14 -9.82
C GLY A 167 -0.63 21.61 -8.40
N TYR A 168 -1.69 21.82 -7.63
CA TYR A 168 -1.78 21.48 -6.22
C TYR A 168 -3.15 20.92 -5.88
N THR A 169 -3.20 20.07 -4.85
CA THR A 169 -4.46 19.69 -4.21
C THR A 169 -4.57 20.32 -2.82
N LEU A 170 -5.77 20.80 -2.53
CA LEU A 170 -6.16 21.51 -1.32
C LEU A 170 -7.38 20.81 -0.70
N PRO A 171 -7.21 20.01 0.36
CA PRO A 171 -8.32 19.58 1.19
C PRO A 171 -8.74 20.73 2.12
N THR A 172 -10.02 21.10 2.09
CA THR A 172 -10.56 22.22 2.85
C THR A 172 -12.02 22.00 3.26
N ARG A 173 -12.59 22.96 4.00
CA ARG A 173 -14.02 23.03 4.33
C ARG A 173 -14.68 24.09 3.45
N TRP A 174 -16.01 24.01 3.30
CA TRP A 174 -16.77 25.00 2.52
C TRP A 174 -16.48 26.44 2.94
N GLU A 175 -16.53 26.71 4.24
CA GLU A 175 -16.25 28.02 4.84
C GLU A 175 -14.82 28.53 4.62
N ASN A 176 -13.89 27.66 4.24
CA ASN A 176 -12.48 27.96 4.00
C ASN A 176 -12.14 28.04 2.49
N LEU A 177 -13.13 27.85 1.60
CA LEU A 177 -12.90 27.86 0.15
C LEU A 177 -12.55 29.26 -0.37
N HIS A 178 -12.97 30.30 0.34
CA HIS A 178 -12.60 31.68 0.01
C HIS A 178 -11.20 31.99 0.58
N LEU A 179 -10.18 32.20 -0.27
CA LEU A 179 -8.81 32.55 0.16
C LEU A 179 -8.74 33.76 1.11
N GLY A 180 -9.73 34.66 1.05
CA GLY A 180 -9.86 35.78 1.99
C GLY A 180 -9.96 35.37 3.45
N VAL A 181 -10.35 34.11 3.71
CA VAL A 181 -10.49 33.51 5.03
C VAL A 181 -9.14 33.22 5.68
N PHE A 182 -8.04 33.20 4.94
CA PHE A 182 -6.69 33.00 5.49
C PHE A 182 -5.88 34.30 5.63
N LYS A 183 -6.50 35.46 5.37
CA LYS A 183 -5.84 36.77 5.42
C LYS A 183 -5.80 37.36 6.85
N PRO A 184 -4.78 38.20 7.14
CA PRO A 184 -3.59 38.46 6.33
C PRO A 184 -2.60 37.29 6.35
N TRP A 185 -2.09 36.95 5.16
CA TRP A 185 -0.94 36.08 5.01
C TRP A 185 0.30 36.75 5.64
N PRO A 186 1.34 35.99 6.01
CA PRO A 186 2.64 36.59 6.32
C PRO A 186 3.06 37.50 5.16
N ALA A 187 3.55 38.71 5.45
CA ALA A 187 3.70 39.82 4.50
C ALA A 187 4.54 39.52 3.22
N ALA A 188 5.20 38.36 3.13
CA ALA A 188 5.97 37.88 1.98
C ALA A 188 5.22 36.85 1.10
N ALA A 189 3.98 36.47 1.43
CA ALA A 189 3.22 35.45 0.71
C ALA A 189 1.87 36.04 0.31
N SER A 190 1.64 36.30 -0.98
CA SER A 190 0.29 36.55 -1.51
C SER A 190 -0.14 35.38 -2.38
N PRO A 191 -0.35 34.18 -1.80
CA PRO A 191 -0.76 33.02 -2.55
C PRO A 191 -2.12 33.26 -3.22
N GLN A 192 -2.19 33.06 -4.54
CA GLN A 192 -3.42 33.18 -5.32
C GLN A 192 -3.70 31.89 -6.08
N ILE A 193 -4.91 31.37 -5.91
CA ILE A 193 -5.44 30.35 -6.83
C ILE A 193 -5.64 31.04 -8.18
N LYS A 194 -4.99 30.49 -9.22
CA LYS A 194 -5.16 30.97 -10.60
C LYS A 194 -6.36 30.30 -11.25
N ASP A 195 -6.33 28.96 -11.32
CA ASP A 195 -7.38 28.17 -11.93
C ASP A 195 -7.79 27.02 -11.00
N ILE A 196 -9.09 26.71 -10.97
CA ILE A 196 -9.61 25.47 -10.37
C ILE A 196 -9.76 24.45 -11.49
N MET A 197 -8.99 23.37 -11.42
CA MET A 197 -9.00 22.31 -12.43
C MET A 197 -10.07 21.26 -12.14
N TRP A 198 -10.28 20.96 -10.85
CA TRP A 198 -11.24 19.95 -10.40
C TRP A 198 -11.62 20.22 -8.93
N MET A 199 -12.86 19.91 -8.56
CA MET A 199 -13.30 19.98 -7.17
C MET A 199 -14.33 18.90 -6.88
N THR A 200 -14.26 18.32 -5.69
CA THR A 200 -15.31 17.43 -5.17
C THR A 200 -15.60 17.73 -3.71
N ALA A 201 -16.76 17.29 -3.24
CA ALA A 201 -17.14 17.31 -1.84
C ALA A 201 -17.56 15.91 -1.40
N TYR A 202 -17.04 15.43 -0.27
CA TYR A 202 -17.43 14.15 0.29
C TYR A 202 -17.60 14.19 1.81
N GLN A 203 -18.50 13.34 2.29
CA GLN A 203 -18.68 13.11 3.71
C GLN A 203 -17.57 12.18 4.21
N VAL A 204 -16.85 12.58 5.25
CA VAL A 204 -15.92 11.67 5.92
C VAL A 204 -16.72 10.52 6.53
N ASN A 205 -16.32 9.30 6.20
CA ASN A 205 -16.85 8.10 6.82
C ASN A 205 -15.68 7.29 7.35
N GLU A 206 -15.77 6.89 8.60
CA GLU A 206 -14.82 6.01 9.27
C GLU A 206 -15.52 4.68 9.52
N CYS A 207 -15.04 3.63 8.87
CA CYS A 207 -15.65 2.32 8.94
C CYS A 207 -14.70 1.26 8.42
N ARG A 208 -14.93 0.03 8.89
CA ARG A 208 -14.36 -1.16 8.27
C ARG A 208 -15.39 -2.29 8.30
N ALA A 209 -15.16 -3.26 7.43
CA ALA A 209 -15.90 -4.50 7.42
C ALA A 209 -15.54 -5.34 8.65
N GLU A 210 -16.51 -6.11 9.14
CA GLU A 210 -16.29 -7.02 10.26
C GLU A 210 -15.38 -8.20 9.89
N ARG A 211 -15.42 -8.62 8.62
CA ARG A 211 -14.55 -9.63 8.02
C ARG A 211 -14.15 -9.22 6.62
N LEU A 212 -12.95 -9.61 6.20
CA LEU A 212 -12.40 -9.33 4.87
C LEU A 212 -12.36 -10.56 4.00
N ALA A 213 -12.27 -11.75 4.59
CA ALA A 213 -12.45 -13.03 3.91
C ALA A 213 -13.83 -13.63 4.23
N HIS A 214 -14.54 -14.10 3.21
CA HIS A 214 -15.83 -14.78 3.34
C HIS A 214 -15.74 -16.16 2.70
N GLN A 215 -15.87 -17.20 3.54
CA GLN A 215 -15.82 -18.61 3.15
C GLN A 215 -14.60 -18.97 2.27
N ASN A 216 -13.46 -18.30 2.47
CA ASN A 216 -12.23 -18.45 1.69
C ASN A 216 -12.37 -18.22 0.17
N GLN A 217 -13.54 -17.74 -0.32
CA GLN A 217 -13.81 -17.55 -1.73
C GLN A 217 -13.96 -16.08 -2.13
N ILE A 218 -14.52 -15.26 -1.25
CA ILE A 218 -14.77 -13.84 -1.52
C ILE A 218 -13.98 -12.97 -0.56
N PHE A 219 -13.28 -11.97 -1.09
CA PHE A 219 -12.39 -11.09 -0.33
C PHE A 219 -12.73 -9.62 -0.55
N LEU A 220 -12.55 -8.77 0.46
CA LEU A 220 -12.71 -7.31 0.37
C LEU A 220 -11.35 -6.61 0.44
N ALA A 221 -11.11 -5.66 -0.47
CA ALA A 221 -9.88 -4.87 -0.50
C ALA A 221 -10.15 -3.39 -0.83
N GLY A 222 -9.35 -2.49 -0.24
CA GLY A 222 -9.53 -1.04 -0.39
C GLY A 222 -10.81 -0.55 0.29
N ASP A 223 -11.50 0.40 -0.33
CA ASP A 223 -12.66 1.06 0.28
C ASP A 223 -13.87 0.13 0.53
N SER A 224 -13.91 -1.04 -0.10
CA SER A 224 -14.90 -2.08 0.24
C SER A 224 -14.64 -2.68 1.63
N ALA A 225 -13.37 -2.73 2.04
CA ALA A 225 -12.88 -3.28 3.30
C ALA A 225 -12.86 -2.23 4.41
N HIS A 226 -12.40 -1.01 4.15
CA HIS A 226 -12.33 0.06 5.14
C HIS A 226 -12.27 1.43 4.49
N VAL A 227 -12.82 2.43 5.15
CA VAL A 227 -12.81 3.84 4.73
C VAL A 227 -12.46 4.66 5.96
N HIS A 228 -11.65 5.69 5.76
CA HIS A 228 -11.21 6.56 6.83
C HIS A 228 -11.04 7.99 6.34
N SER A 229 -10.76 8.91 7.26
CA SER A 229 -10.45 10.29 6.92
C SER A 229 -9.29 10.37 5.90
N PRO A 230 -9.33 11.34 4.96
CA PRO A 230 -8.21 11.60 4.06
C PRO A 230 -6.94 12.07 4.81
N SER A 231 -7.07 12.48 6.08
CA SER A 231 -5.94 12.91 6.90
C SER A 231 -4.82 11.87 6.89
N GLY A 232 -3.62 12.31 6.54
CA GLY A 232 -2.44 11.44 6.42
C GLY A 232 -2.30 10.72 5.08
N GLY A 233 -3.24 10.86 4.12
CA GLY A 233 -3.07 10.37 2.75
C GLY A 233 -3.07 8.84 2.60
N GLN A 234 -3.74 8.11 3.50
CA GLN A 234 -3.56 6.65 3.62
C GLN A 234 -4.51 5.77 2.79
N GLY A 235 -5.57 6.34 2.18
CA GLY A 235 -6.68 5.56 1.61
C GLY A 235 -6.23 4.61 0.49
N MET A 236 -5.76 5.16 -0.63
CA MET A 236 -5.26 4.33 -1.75
C MET A 236 -4.09 3.45 -1.33
N ASN A 237 -3.18 3.96 -0.49
CA ASN A 237 -1.99 3.24 -0.04
C ASN A 237 -2.35 1.96 0.72
N THR A 238 -3.25 2.05 1.70
CA THR A 238 -3.69 0.88 2.49
C THR A 238 -4.54 -0.09 1.67
N GLY A 239 -5.31 0.41 0.70
CA GLY A 239 -6.03 -0.42 -0.27
C GLY A 239 -5.09 -1.21 -1.20
N LEU A 240 -4.03 -0.59 -1.71
CA LEU A 240 -2.99 -1.29 -2.49
C LEU A 240 -2.27 -2.33 -1.63
N GLN A 241 -1.99 -2.04 -0.36
CA GLN A 241 -1.44 -3.02 0.56
C GLN A 241 -2.40 -4.20 0.83
N ASN A 242 -3.72 -3.96 0.85
CA ASN A 242 -4.71 -5.04 0.94
C ASN A 242 -4.62 -5.97 -0.26
N ALA A 243 -4.56 -5.41 -1.48
CA ALA A 243 -4.40 -6.19 -2.70
C ALA A 243 -3.07 -6.95 -2.71
N HIS A 244 -1.96 -6.28 -2.38
CA HIS A 244 -0.63 -6.89 -2.31
C HIS A 244 -0.58 -8.07 -1.33
N LYS A 245 -1.16 -7.91 -0.13
CA LYS A 245 -1.20 -8.98 0.88
C LYS A 245 -2.06 -10.17 0.45
N LEU A 246 -3.14 -9.94 -0.29
CA LEU A 246 -4.01 -11.01 -0.78
C LEU A 246 -3.39 -11.74 -1.98
N ALA A 247 -2.72 -11.03 -2.88
CA ALA A 247 -2.23 -11.54 -4.16
C ALA A 247 -1.29 -12.74 -4.00
N TRP A 248 -0.30 -12.67 -3.10
CA TRP A 248 0.64 -13.78 -2.89
C TRP A 248 -0.06 -14.99 -2.25
N LYS A 249 -0.97 -14.76 -1.30
CA LYS A 249 -1.77 -15.82 -0.66
C LYS A 249 -2.62 -16.57 -1.68
N LEU A 250 -3.38 -15.85 -2.50
CA LEU A 250 -4.17 -16.43 -3.58
C LEU A 250 -3.29 -17.16 -4.59
N GLY A 251 -2.14 -16.57 -4.95
CA GLY A 251 -1.14 -17.23 -5.80
C GLY A 251 -0.74 -18.59 -5.26
N LEU A 252 -0.33 -18.67 -3.99
CA LEU A 252 0.08 -19.94 -3.39
C LEU A 252 -1.06 -20.98 -3.36
N VAL A 253 -2.29 -20.58 -3.03
CA VAL A 253 -3.43 -21.52 -3.05
C VAL A 253 -3.74 -22.02 -4.46
N LEU A 254 -3.79 -21.12 -5.44
CA LEU A 254 -4.06 -21.48 -6.84
C LEU A 254 -3.02 -22.45 -7.40
N HIS A 255 -1.76 -22.32 -6.97
CA HIS A 255 -0.67 -23.22 -7.34
C HIS A 255 -0.56 -24.48 -6.46
N GLY A 256 -1.42 -24.63 -5.45
CA GLY A 256 -1.45 -25.78 -4.54
C GLY A 256 -0.35 -25.79 -3.47
N LEU A 257 0.27 -24.63 -3.22
CA LEU A 257 1.38 -24.44 -2.27
C LEU A 257 0.97 -23.99 -0.88
N MET A 258 -0.28 -23.56 -0.75
CA MET A 258 -0.87 -23.22 0.53
C MET A 258 -2.28 -23.82 0.59
N PRO A 259 -2.69 -24.44 1.71
CA PRO A 259 -4.04 -24.96 1.82
C PRO A 259 -5.05 -23.80 1.85
N GLU A 260 -6.17 -23.95 1.15
CA GLU A 260 -7.19 -22.90 0.98
C GLU A 260 -7.70 -22.28 2.30
N PRO A 261 -7.89 -23.03 3.42
CA PRO A 261 -8.28 -22.44 4.70
C PRO A 261 -7.34 -21.34 5.23
N MET A 262 -6.08 -21.30 4.78
CA MET A 262 -5.13 -20.24 5.17
C MET A 262 -5.49 -18.86 4.58
N LEU A 263 -6.39 -18.80 3.58
CA LEU A 263 -6.91 -17.54 3.07
C LEU A 263 -7.72 -16.77 4.12
N ALA A 264 -8.32 -17.45 5.11
CA ALA A 264 -9.00 -16.81 6.23
C ALA A 264 -8.08 -15.87 7.04
N ILE A 265 -6.77 -16.13 7.05
CA ILE A 265 -5.77 -15.29 7.74
C ILE A 265 -5.67 -13.89 7.10
N TYR A 266 -6.25 -13.68 5.91
CA TYR A 266 -6.33 -12.35 5.31
C TYR A 266 -6.99 -11.30 6.21
N ASP A 267 -7.86 -11.72 7.14
CA ASP A 267 -8.42 -10.86 8.18
C ASP A 267 -7.36 -10.23 9.12
N GLU A 268 -6.08 -10.64 9.05
CA GLU A 268 -4.95 -9.91 9.67
C GLU A 268 -4.85 -8.43 9.21
N ARG A 269 -5.51 -8.08 8.10
CA ARG A 269 -5.63 -6.70 7.61
C ARG A 269 -6.65 -5.87 8.39
N ILE A 270 -7.50 -6.48 9.22
CA ILE A 270 -8.47 -5.77 10.07
C ILE A 270 -7.77 -4.86 11.08
N PRO A 271 -6.82 -5.34 11.91
CA PRO A 271 -6.05 -4.45 12.78
C PRO A 271 -5.30 -3.34 12.03
N MET A 272 -4.92 -3.58 10.76
CA MET A 272 -4.26 -2.56 9.94
C MET A 272 -5.22 -1.46 9.51
N ALA A 273 -6.48 -1.82 9.21
CA ALA A 273 -7.54 -0.84 8.96
C ALA A 273 -7.80 0.02 10.20
N ASP A 274 -7.83 -0.58 11.40
CA ASP A 274 -7.97 0.15 12.67
C ASP A 274 -6.82 1.15 12.87
N ARG A 275 -5.58 0.76 12.57
CA ARG A 275 -4.40 1.64 12.60
C ARG A 275 -4.41 2.74 11.53
N ALA A 276 -5.21 2.61 10.48
CA ALA A 276 -5.41 3.68 9.50
C ALA A 276 -6.52 4.64 9.98
N ILE A 277 -7.63 4.08 10.50
CA ILE A 277 -8.80 4.83 10.96
C ILE A 277 -8.48 5.67 12.20
N GLU A 278 -7.86 5.10 13.23
CA GLU A 278 -7.71 5.79 14.51
C GLU A 278 -6.81 7.04 14.42
N PRO A 279 -5.59 6.98 13.85
CA PRO A 279 -4.73 8.16 13.72
C PRO A 279 -5.34 9.19 12.77
N SER A 280 -5.92 8.77 11.64
CA SER A 280 -6.56 9.69 10.69
C SER A 280 -7.78 10.39 11.31
N SER A 281 -8.55 9.70 12.18
CA SER A 281 -9.64 10.29 12.94
C SER A 281 -9.14 11.32 13.96
N LYS A 282 -8.06 11.00 14.70
CA LYS A 282 -7.44 11.93 15.65
C LYS A 282 -6.90 13.16 14.95
N MET A 283 -6.24 13.00 13.80
CA MET A 283 -5.78 14.12 12.96
C MET A 283 -6.96 14.97 12.47
N TRP A 284 -8.04 14.32 12.01
CA TRP A 284 -9.24 14.99 11.53
C TRP A 284 -9.89 15.86 12.63
N GLN A 285 -9.98 15.34 13.85
CA GLN A 285 -10.53 16.06 15.00
C GLN A 285 -9.59 17.19 15.47
N ARG A 286 -8.26 16.97 15.43
CA ARG A 286 -7.24 17.95 15.85
C ARG A 286 -7.00 19.08 14.84
N ASN A 287 -7.45 18.95 13.61
CA ASN A 287 -7.41 20.01 12.59
C ASN A 287 -8.27 21.24 12.95
N ASN A 288 -8.92 21.26 14.12
CA ASN A 288 -9.41 22.49 14.73
C ASN A 288 -8.32 23.34 15.43
N ASP A 289 -7.13 22.81 15.77
CA ASP A 289 -6.14 23.60 16.55
C ASP A 289 -4.64 23.37 16.27
N GLN A 290 -4.14 22.25 15.71
CA GLN A 290 -2.68 22.04 15.61
C GLN A 290 -2.18 21.43 14.30
N ALA A 291 -0.96 21.82 13.92
CA ALA A 291 -0.32 21.44 12.67
C ALA A 291 -0.10 19.92 12.64
N ILE A 292 -0.59 19.25 11.61
CA ILE A 292 -0.28 17.87 11.34
C ILE A 292 1.22 17.79 11.05
N ARG A 293 1.99 17.24 12.00
CA ARG A 293 3.30 16.68 11.69
C ARG A 293 3.06 15.35 10.97
N TYR A 294 3.42 15.28 9.70
CA TYR A 294 3.60 14.01 8.99
C TYR A 294 4.79 13.29 9.66
N SER A 295 4.56 12.55 10.74
CA SER A 295 5.57 11.62 11.21
C SER A 295 5.54 10.39 10.30
N MET A 296 6.69 10.07 9.72
CA MET A 296 6.96 8.89 8.91
C MET A 296 6.25 7.63 9.44
N ASN A 297 5.61 6.89 8.52
CA ASN A 297 5.35 5.44 8.59
C ASN A 297 4.76 4.86 9.90
N GLU A 298 3.76 5.49 10.51
CA GLU A 298 3.07 4.87 11.66
C GLU A 298 2.35 3.55 11.30
N LEU A 299 2.04 3.31 10.01
CA LEU A 299 1.48 2.04 9.53
C LEU A 299 2.41 0.83 9.72
N ASN A 300 3.72 1.05 9.83
CA ASN A 300 4.71 -0.01 9.99
C ASN A 300 5.07 -0.28 11.47
N ARG A 301 4.37 0.31 12.45
CA ARG A 301 4.66 0.07 13.87
C ARG A 301 4.26 -1.34 14.34
N ALA A 302 5.04 -1.87 15.28
CA ALA A 302 4.71 -3.03 16.08
C ALA A 302 3.37 -2.82 16.83
N HIS A 303 2.63 -3.89 17.09
CA HIS A 303 1.48 -3.86 17.99
C HIS A 303 1.96 -3.76 19.46
N GLU A 304 1.22 -3.09 20.35
CA GLU A 304 1.63 -2.92 21.77
C GLU A 304 1.75 -4.23 22.55
N SER A 305 1.08 -5.30 22.10
CA SER A 305 1.25 -6.65 22.67
C SER A 305 2.52 -7.36 22.19
N GLN A 306 3.34 -6.71 21.36
CA GLN A 306 4.59 -7.27 20.85
C GLN A 306 5.75 -6.75 21.71
N PRO A 307 6.71 -7.62 22.07
CA PRO A 307 7.84 -7.21 22.89
C PRO A 307 8.64 -6.10 22.21
N SER A 308 9.07 -5.10 22.99
CA SER A 308 10.01 -4.07 22.53
C SER A 308 11.34 -4.72 22.11
N PRO A 309 11.98 -4.29 21.01
CA PRO A 309 13.04 -5.10 20.42
C PRO A 309 14.39 -4.91 21.09
N GLU A 310 15.14 -6.00 21.23
CA GLU A 310 16.60 -5.97 21.44
C GLU A 310 17.38 -5.85 20.10
N HIS A 311 16.73 -6.00 18.93
CA HIS A 311 17.38 -6.14 17.60
C HIS A 311 16.62 -5.41 16.45
N ASN A 312 17.31 -5.13 15.33
CA ASN A 312 16.82 -4.31 14.20
C ASN A 312 15.72 -4.96 13.32
N PHE A 313 15.56 -6.28 13.33
CA PHE A 313 14.49 -6.98 12.60
C PHE A 313 13.37 -7.40 13.53
N GLN A 314 12.12 -7.03 13.20
CA GLN A 314 10.94 -7.35 13.99
C GLN A 314 10.05 -8.35 13.26
N VAL A 315 9.56 -9.36 13.99
CA VAL A 315 8.63 -10.36 13.47
C VAL A 315 7.32 -9.67 13.05
N VAL A 316 6.77 -10.03 11.88
CA VAL A 316 5.51 -9.51 11.30
C VAL A 316 5.58 -8.07 10.75
N ILE A 317 6.66 -7.32 11.02
CA ILE A 317 6.90 -6.03 10.37
C ILE A 317 7.63 -6.27 9.04
N ARG A 318 7.45 -5.34 8.09
CA ARG A 318 8.21 -5.34 6.84
C ARG A 318 9.72 -5.40 7.15
N ALA A 319 10.45 -6.27 6.45
CA ALA A 319 11.91 -6.27 6.51
C ALA A 319 12.46 -4.88 6.11
N LEU A 320 13.50 -4.42 6.82
CA LEU A 320 14.17 -3.17 6.50
C LEU A 320 15.03 -3.34 5.25
N ASP A 321 15.02 -2.32 4.40
CA ASP A 321 15.95 -2.24 3.28
C ASP A 321 17.30 -1.70 3.74
N GLY A 322 18.33 -1.87 2.92
CA GLY A 322 19.62 -1.26 3.19
C GLY A 322 20.60 -1.42 2.03
N PRO A 323 21.71 -0.66 2.06
CA PRO A 323 22.82 -0.86 1.14
C PRO A 323 23.28 -2.32 1.14
N PHE A 324 23.54 -2.86 -0.04
CA PHE A 324 23.97 -4.24 -0.24
C PHE A 324 25.03 -4.26 -1.34
N ILE A 325 26.06 -5.10 -1.18
CA ILE A 325 27.05 -5.34 -2.22
C ILE A 325 26.81 -6.75 -2.74
N SER A 326 26.54 -6.89 -4.04
CA SER A 326 26.33 -8.21 -4.66
C SER A 326 27.62 -9.02 -4.73
N VAL A 327 27.50 -10.31 -5.07
CA VAL A 327 28.65 -11.20 -5.30
C VAL A 327 29.56 -10.65 -6.42
N ASP A 328 28.97 -9.98 -7.41
CA ASP A 328 29.66 -9.32 -8.52
C ASP A 328 30.28 -7.96 -8.13
N LYS A 329 30.27 -7.63 -6.83
CA LYS A 329 30.78 -6.38 -6.25
C LYS A 329 30.07 -5.12 -6.73
N GLU A 330 28.82 -5.25 -7.16
CA GLU A 330 28.01 -4.07 -7.50
C GLU A 330 27.31 -3.53 -6.25
N GLU A 331 27.41 -2.22 -6.06
CA GLU A 331 26.64 -1.52 -5.03
C GLU A 331 25.16 -1.47 -5.44
N THR A 332 24.31 -1.96 -4.55
CA THR A 332 22.87 -2.05 -4.76
C THR A 332 22.13 -1.96 -3.41
N ARG A 333 20.88 -2.43 -3.38
CA ARG A 333 20.06 -2.48 -2.16
C ARG A 333 19.48 -3.87 -1.95
N LEU A 334 19.31 -4.26 -0.70
CA LEU A 334 18.81 -5.59 -0.32
C LEU A 334 17.45 -5.89 -0.97
N HIS A 335 16.50 -4.95 -0.94
CA HIS A 335 15.17 -5.15 -1.51
C HIS A 335 15.18 -5.28 -3.05
N ARG A 336 16.16 -4.70 -3.75
CA ARG A 336 16.32 -4.90 -5.20
C ARG A 336 16.71 -6.34 -5.56
N GLN A 337 17.24 -7.09 -4.60
CA GLN A 337 17.53 -8.52 -4.76
C GLN A 337 16.32 -9.41 -4.48
N MET A 338 15.24 -8.84 -3.93
CA MET A 338 14.04 -9.55 -3.48
C MET A 338 12.81 -9.14 -4.30
N VAL A 339 12.99 -9.00 -5.62
CA VAL A 339 11.88 -8.69 -6.54
C VAL A 339 11.06 -9.95 -6.80
N GLY A 340 9.74 -9.81 -6.72
CA GLY A 340 8.77 -10.88 -6.93
C GLY A 340 7.75 -10.94 -5.80
N THR A 341 6.55 -11.42 -6.11
CA THR A 341 5.43 -11.45 -5.14
C THR A 341 5.21 -12.83 -4.51
N ARG A 342 5.98 -13.84 -4.90
CA ARG A 342 5.65 -15.25 -4.60
C ARG A 342 6.72 -16.00 -3.82
N ALA A 343 7.97 -15.54 -3.84
CA ALA A 343 9.06 -16.20 -3.14
C ALA A 343 9.12 -15.78 -1.67
N PHE A 344 9.41 -16.74 -0.80
CA PHE A 344 9.84 -16.50 0.57
C PHE A 344 11.35 -16.33 0.58
N HIS A 345 11.82 -15.25 1.18
CA HIS A 345 13.24 -14.94 1.26
C HIS A 345 13.78 -15.39 2.62
N ILE A 346 14.83 -16.22 2.60
CA ILE A 346 15.55 -16.67 3.79
C ILE A 346 16.85 -15.89 3.83
N LEU A 347 16.99 -15.00 4.81
CA LEU A 347 18.21 -14.21 5.01
C LEU A 347 19.06 -14.85 6.11
N VAL A 348 20.28 -15.25 5.77
CA VAL A 348 21.25 -15.83 6.71
C VAL A 348 22.39 -14.85 6.91
N PHE A 349 22.40 -14.16 8.04
CA PHE A 349 23.47 -13.24 8.41
C PHE A 349 24.62 -13.99 9.07
N THR A 350 25.83 -13.95 8.48
CA THR A 350 27.02 -14.61 9.05
C THR A 350 27.87 -13.63 9.86
N SER A 351 28.40 -14.06 11.00
CA SER A 351 29.25 -13.22 11.85
C SER A 351 30.63 -12.93 11.25
N ASN A 352 31.30 -11.86 11.72
CA ASN A 352 32.69 -11.51 11.36
C ASN A 352 33.70 -12.62 11.68
N THR A 353 33.39 -13.52 12.62
CA THR A 353 34.23 -14.67 12.95
C THR A 353 34.32 -15.69 11.81
N LEU A 354 33.28 -15.77 10.97
CA LEU A 354 33.26 -16.63 9.79
C LEU A 354 34.02 -16.02 8.60
N SER A 355 34.08 -14.69 8.50
CA SER A 355 34.90 -14.00 7.51
C SER A 355 36.38 -13.91 7.90
N ALA A 356 36.73 -13.88 9.20
CA ALA A 356 38.12 -13.91 9.65
C ALA A 356 38.83 -15.26 9.38
N GLN A 357 38.09 -16.35 9.18
CA GLN A 357 38.64 -17.65 8.74
C GLN A 357 38.78 -17.74 7.20
N SER A 358 38.42 -16.69 6.45
CA SER A 358 38.39 -16.68 4.98
C SER A 358 39.74 -16.48 4.29
N SER A 359 40.86 -16.49 5.02
CA SER A 359 42.20 -16.48 4.42
C SER A 359 42.68 -17.88 3.99
N SER A 360 41.88 -18.93 4.22
CA SER A 360 42.12 -20.28 3.71
C SER A 360 41.31 -20.57 2.43
N PRO A 361 41.89 -21.13 1.35
CA PRO A 361 41.19 -21.47 0.11
C PRO A 361 40.07 -22.52 0.26
N ASP A 362 40.05 -23.25 1.37
CA ASP A 362 39.13 -24.35 1.65
C ASP A 362 38.18 -24.02 2.81
N ASN A 363 37.31 -23.01 2.64
CA ASN A 363 36.29 -22.76 3.64
C ASN A 363 35.10 -23.74 3.47
N ASP A 364 35.27 -24.91 4.08
CA ASP A 364 34.33 -26.04 4.11
C ASP A 364 32.98 -25.65 4.73
N PHE A 365 32.93 -24.63 5.58
CA PHE A 365 31.71 -24.23 6.29
C PHE A 365 30.67 -23.54 5.41
N ALA A 366 31.05 -22.56 4.58
CA ALA A 366 30.10 -21.89 3.69
C ALA A 366 29.55 -22.88 2.65
N LYS A 367 30.43 -23.75 2.11
CA LYS A 367 30.03 -24.87 1.25
C LYS A 367 29.11 -25.84 1.99
N THR A 368 29.41 -26.18 3.25
CA THR A 368 28.58 -27.05 4.09
C THR A 368 27.23 -26.42 4.40
N LEU A 369 27.18 -25.12 4.68
CA LEU A 369 25.93 -24.39 4.95
C LEU A 369 25.05 -24.32 3.70
N VAL A 370 25.62 -23.96 2.55
CA VAL A 370 24.92 -24.00 1.25
C VAL A 370 24.41 -25.41 0.97
N THR A 371 25.28 -26.43 1.09
CA THR A 371 24.91 -27.83 0.87
C THR A 371 23.82 -28.31 1.83
N THR A 372 23.88 -27.88 3.09
CA THR A 372 22.88 -28.21 4.12
C THR A 372 21.53 -27.57 3.77
N VAL A 373 21.52 -26.28 3.42
CA VAL A 373 20.28 -25.60 3.03
C VAL A 373 19.72 -26.19 1.74
N ASP A 374 20.56 -26.47 0.74
CA ASP A 374 20.17 -27.13 -0.50
C ASP A 374 19.57 -28.51 -0.24
N THR A 375 20.12 -29.26 0.72
CA THR A 375 19.57 -30.56 1.15
C THR A 375 18.16 -30.39 1.73
N TYR A 376 17.96 -29.44 2.66
CA TYR A 376 16.64 -29.17 3.22
C TYR A 376 15.65 -28.66 2.17
N LEU A 377 16.10 -27.81 1.23
CA LEU A 377 15.28 -27.34 0.12
C LEU A 377 14.91 -28.50 -0.82
N ALA A 378 15.83 -29.42 -1.10
CA ALA A 378 15.57 -30.61 -1.91
C ALA A 378 14.58 -31.57 -1.22
N GLU A 379 14.73 -31.82 0.07
CA GLU A 379 13.77 -32.60 0.87
C GLU A 379 12.39 -31.95 0.87
N TRP A 380 12.33 -30.63 1.02
CA TRP A 380 11.09 -29.88 0.93
C TRP A 380 10.48 -30.00 -0.47
N ARG A 381 11.24 -29.76 -1.55
CA ARG A 381 10.77 -29.92 -2.95
C ARG A 381 10.25 -31.34 -3.22
N ALA A 382 10.86 -32.37 -2.65
CA ALA A 382 10.40 -33.76 -2.80
C ALA A 382 9.06 -34.02 -2.08
N ARG A 383 8.81 -33.34 -0.95
CA ARG A 383 7.56 -33.44 -0.20
C ARG A 383 6.41 -32.66 -0.83
N TRP A 384 6.70 -31.55 -1.50
CA TRP A 384 5.68 -30.62 -2.03
C TRP A 384 5.60 -30.69 -3.55
N HIS A 385 4.55 -31.35 -4.06
CA HIS A 385 4.27 -31.43 -5.50
C HIS A 385 3.44 -30.23 -5.96
N TYR A 386 4.04 -29.40 -6.81
CA TYR A 386 3.35 -28.26 -7.44
C TYR A 386 2.30 -28.75 -8.44
N LYS A 387 1.07 -28.26 -8.35
CA LYS A 387 0.03 -28.59 -9.34
C LYS A 387 0.25 -27.89 -10.68
N THR A 388 1.04 -26.82 -10.70
CA THR A 388 1.27 -25.97 -11.87
C THR A 388 2.64 -25.29 -11.73
N PRO A 389 3.43 -25.13 -12.81
CA PRO A 389 4.69 -24.39 -12.77
C PRO A 389 4.49 -23.00 -12.14
N LEU A 390 5.43 -22.60 -11.28
CA LEU A 390 5.49 -21.23 -10.79
C LEU A 390 5.78 -20.32 -11.98
N LEU A 391 4.79 -19.50 -12.36
CA LEU A 391 4.97 -18.42 -13.32
C LEU A 391 5.58 -17.24 -12.53
N ASP A 392 6.86 -16.99 -12.76
CA ASP A 392 7.50 -15.72 -12.44
C ASP A 392 8.00 -15.09 -13.75
N LEU A 393 7.80 -13.77 -13.89
CA LEU A 393 8.33 -12.96 -14.98
C LEU A 393 9.87 -12.96 -14.98
N THR A 394 10.48 -13.34 -13.85
CA THR A 394 11.93 -13.49 -13.70
C THR A 394 12.46 -14.88 -14.06
N HIS A 395 11.62 -15.79 -14.60
CA HIS A 395 11.96 -17.20 -14.91
C HIS A 395 12.31 -18.07 -13.69
N ASP A 396 12.19 -17.52 -12.48
CA ASP A 396 12.50 -18.23 -11.24
C ASP A 396 11.34 -19.15 -10.82
N LYS A 397 11.62 -20.44 -10.68
CA LYS A 397 10.63 -21.48 -10.34
C LYS A 397 10.63 -21.83 -8.86
N ASP A 398 11.45 -21.18 -8.03
CA ASP A 398 11.61 -21.56 -6.64
C ASP A 398 10.73 -20.75 -5.67
N LEU A 399 10.06 -21.46 -4.76
CA LEU A 399 9.24 -20.85 -3.71
C LEU A 399 10.11 -20.18 -2.63
N PHE A 400 11.35 -20.63 -2.43
CA PHE A 400 12.26 -20.08 -1.43
C PHE A 400 13.53 -19.58 -2.10
N LYS A 401 13.95 -18.36 -1.76
CA LYS A 401 15.24 -17.80 -2.15
C LYS A 401 16.12 -17.62 -0.92
N LEU A 402 17.31 -18.21 -0.96
CA LEU A 402 18.30 -18.11 0.11
C LEU A 402 19.30 -16.99 -0.18
N TYR A 403 19.55 -16.14 0.79
CA TYR A 403 20.58 -15.10 0.73
C TYR A 403 21.52 -15.28 1.92
N ILE A 404 22.79 -15.53 1.64
CA ILE A 404 23.84 -15.54 2.66
C ILE A 404 24.47 -14.16 2.67
N ILE A 405 24.30 -13.44 3.77
CA ILE A 405 24.73 -12.05 3.94
C ILE A 405 25.94 -12.06 4.88
N ALA A 406 27.12 -11.88 4.30
CA ALA A 406 28.34 -11.70 5.06
C ALA A 406 28.42 -10.25 5.59
N ALA A 407 28.78 -10.10 6.86
CA ALA A 407 29.17 -8.80 7.37
C ALA A 407 30.46 -8.36 6.66
N GLY A 408 30.35 -7.30 5.85
CA GLY A 408 31.52 -6.67 5.23
C GLY A 408 32.48 -6.21 6.32
N SER A 409 33.78 -6.37 6.09
CA SER A 409 34.82 -5.75 6.92
C SER A 409 34.59 -4.24 6.97
N LEU A 410 33.99 -3.77 8.06
CA LEU A 410 34.13 -2.38 8.49
C LEU A 410 35.63 -2.18 8.77
N GLU A 411 36.41 -1.77 7.78
CA GLU A 411 37.60 -0.98 8.08
C GLU A 411 37.10 0.33 8.67
N VAL A 412 36.94 0.34 10.00
CA VAL A 412 36.81 1.57 10.75
C VAL A 412 38.17 2.26 10.62
N ASP A 413 38.23 3.30 9.80
CA ASP A 413 39.38 4.19 9.73
C ASP A 413 39.64 4.76 11.14
N ALA A 414 40.64 4.19 11.82
CA ALA A 414 41.01 4.56 13.18
C ALA A 414 41.50 6.01 13.28
N SER A 415 41.76 6.69 12.15
CA SER A 415 42.12 8.10 12.12
C SER A 415 40.96 9.04 12.50
N ARG A 416 39.71 8.57 12.47
CA ARG A 416 38.53 9.36 12.89
C ARG A 416 38.17 9.24 14.37
N LEU A 417 38.85 8.39 15.14
CA LEU A 417 38.63 8.24 16.59
C LEU A 417 39.50 9.18 17.43
N SER A 418 40.51 9.84 16.85
CA SER A 418 41.39 10.78 17.55
C SER A 418 40.82 12.19 17.73
N ASP A 419 39.74 12.55 17.03
CA ASP A 419 39.14 13.90 17.08
C ASP A 419 37.95 14.03 18.05
N LEU A 420 37.66 12.99 18.84
CA LEU A 420 36.63 13.09 19.89
C LEU A 420 37.22 13.76 21.14
N PRO A 421 36.64 14.87 21.63
CA PRO A 421 37.15 15.56 22.80
C PRO A 421 37.06 14.66 24.03
N GLN A 422 38.23 14.29 24.57
CA GLN A 422 38.33 13.62 25.86
C GLN A 422 37.80 14.56 26.96
N LYS A 423 36.52 14.40 27.33
CA LYS A 423 35.98 15.01 28.54
C LYS A 423 36.70 14.39 29.74
N ARG A 424 37.63 15.16 30.31
CA ARG A 424 38.19 14.95 31.65
C ARG A 424 37.04 14.80 32.64
N ARG A 425 37.00 13.67 33.35
CA ARG A 425 36.31 13.60 34.64
C ARG A 425 37.05 14.52 35.61
N GLY A 426 36.38 15.55 36.08
CA GLY A 426 36.77 16.31 37.26
C GLY A 426 35.75 15.99 38.36
N ASP A 427 36.26 15.46 39.46
CA ASP A 427 35.56 15.28 40.73
C ASP A 427 35.16 16.64 41.32
N GLY A 428 34.03 16.68 42.01
CA GLY A 428 33.49 17.84 42.72
C GLY A 428 32.03 17.66 43.07
#